data_AF-A0A3S3R5Z7-F1
#
_entry.id   AF-A0A3S3R5Z7-F1
#
_cell.length_a   1.000
_cell.length_b   1.000
_cell.length_c   1.000
_cell.angle_alpha   90.00
_cell.angle_beta   90.00
_cell.angle_gamma   90.00
#
_symmetry.space_group_name_H-M   'P 1'
#
loop_
_entity.id
_entity.type
_entity.pdbx_description
1 polymer ?
#
loop_
_entity_poly.entity_id
_entity_poly.type
_entity_poly.pdbx_seq_one_letter_code
_entity_poly.pdbx_strand_id
1 'polypeptide(L)'
;IVVCMIAPHAMDAFVAFVRSTRGEIVFRADQEADLKGLPPAYELTWNHTTLRAIRVDPTITYLQARYPSPDHLAHVKAMVERFGDEVPAHLEFIRFDGAIGAAGLPLVRYTTEERLNEIIRVHEDNGCWIFNPHRYTLEEGGMKRTDDVQLAFKRETDPQGLLNPGKMIAWENPAYDYRSGKPFLFKGLQEAG
;
A
#
# COMPACT_ATOMS: atom_id res chain seq x y z
N ILE A 1 -4.15 -12.89 11.56
CA ILE A 1 -3.84 -14.00 10.62
C ILE A 1 -2.64 -13.57 9.79
N VAL A 2 -1.70 -14.46 9.51
CA VAL A 2 -0.56 -14.19 8.62
C VAL A 2 -0.62 -15.18 7.47
N VAL A 3 -0.45 -14.70 6.24
CA VAL A 3 -0.42 -15.53 5.03
C VAL A 3 1.02 -15.57 4.54
N CYS A 4 1.58 -16.78 4.41
CA CYS A 4 2.98 -16.98 4.04
C CYS A 4 3.10 -17.86 2.80
N MET A 5 4.05 -17.53 1.93
CA MET A 5 4.52 -18.42 0.86
C MET A 5 5.98 -18.76 1.14
N ILE A 6 6.23 -19.99 1.58
CA ILE A 6 7.56 -20.45 2.02
C ILE A 6 8.10 -21.42 0.96
N ALA A 7 9.35 -21.22 0.54
CA ALA A 7 10.00 -22.13 -0.40
C ALA A 7 10.15 -23.53 0.22
N PRO A 8 10.02 -24.63 -0.56
CA PRO A 8 10.02 -25.99 -0.01
C PRO A 8 11.23 -26.30 0.89
N HIS A 9 12.43 -25.89 0.48
CA HIS A 9 13.66 -26.12 1.24
C HIS A 9 13.73 -25.39 2.59
N ALA A 10 12.91 -24.36 2.80
CA ALA A 10 12.88 -23.54 4.01
C ALA A 10 11.75 -23.94 4.97
N MET A 11 10.89 -24.89 4.58
CA MET A 11 9.68 -25.22 5.33
C MET A 11 9.98 -25.79 6.72
N ASP A 12 10.96 -26.70 6.84
CA ASP A 12 11.33 -27.28 8.14
C ASP A 12 11.85 -26.22 9.11
N ALA A 13 12.68 -25.29 8.61
CA ALA A 13 13.17 -24.16 9.40
C ALA A 13 12.03 -23.22 9.81
N PHE A 14 11.08 -22.94 8.91
CA PHE A 14 9.90 -22.14 9.22
C PHE A 14 9.04 -22.78 10.31
N VAL A 15 8.77 -24.09 10.24
CA VAL A 15 8.01 -24.82 11.27
C VAL A 15 8.73 -24.78 12.62
N ALA A 16 10.06 -25.00 12.63
CA ALA A 16 10.85 -24.89 13.85
C ALA A 16 10.81 -23.47 14.44
N PHE A 17 10.88 -22.44 13.59
CA PHE A 17 10.74 -21.05 14.00
C PHE A 17 9.36 -20.78 14.59
N VAL A 18 8.26 -21.21 13.96
CA VAL A 18 6.92 -20.98 14.52
C VAL A 18 6.77 -21.64 15.89
N ARG A 19 7.28 -22.88 16.07
CA ARG A 19 7.28 -23.59 17.36
C ARG A 19 8.04 -22.88 18.49
N SER A 20 9.05 -22.07 18.16
CA SER A 20 9.78 -21.28 19.16
C SER A 20 9.11 -19.94 19.47
N THR A 21 8.01 -19.62 18.79
CA THR A 21 7.19 -18.42 19.01
C THR A 21 5.83 -18.79 19.63
N ARG A 22 4.94 -17.80 19.79
CA ARG A 22 3.53 -18.02 20.13
C ARG A 22 2.63 -18.20 18.90
N GLY A 23 3.22 -18.39 17.72
CA GLY A 23 2.48 -18.60 16.48
C GLY A 23 1.93 -20.02 16.37
N GLU A 24 0.83 -20.15 15.65
CA GLU A 24 0.20 -21.44 15.32
C GLU A 24 0.07 -21.56 13.80
N ILE A 25 0.50 -22.69 13.25
CA ILE A 25 0.27 -23.01 11.83
C ILE A 25 -1.08 -23.70 11.72
N VAL A 26 -2.09 -22.96 11.27
CA VAL A 26 -3.48 -23.45 11.17
C VAL A 26 -3.82 -24.08 9.82
N PHE A 27 -2.98 -23.90 8.80
CA PHE A 27 -3.18 -24.44 7.46
C PHE A 27 -1.83 -24.63 6.75
N ARG A 28 -1.66 -25.76 6.06
CA ARG A 28 -0.47 -26.07 5.24
C ARG A 28 -0.85 -26.79 3.96
N ALA A 29 -0.76 -26.07 2.84
CA ALA A 29 -1.12 -26.63 1.54
C ALA A 29 -0.31 -27.89 1.16
N ASP A 30 0.94 -28.03 1.64
CA ASP A 30 1.79 -29.20 1.39
C ASP A 30 1.44 -30.42 2.27
N GLN A 31 0.51 -30.27 3.21
CA GLN A 31 0.01 -31.34 4.08
C GLN A 31 -1.45 -31.71 3.81
N GLU A 32 -2.14 -30.98 2.94
CA GLU A 32 -3.54 -31.26 2.58
C GLU A 32 -3.63 -32.32 1.48
N ALA A 33 -4.61 -33.23 1.62
CA ALA A 33 -4.86 -34.27 0.62
C ALA A 33 -5.61 -33.74 -0.63
N ASP A 34 -6.45 -32.72 -0.45
CA ASP A 34 -7.22 -32.09 -1.53
C ASP A 34 -7.22 -30.57 -1.38
N LEU A 35 -6.75 -29.87 -2.41
CA LEU A 35 -6.69 -28.41 -2.49
C LEU A 35 -7.75 -27.84 -3.45
N LYS A 36 -8.60 -28.70 -4.04
CA LYS A 36 -9.56 -28.29 -5.05
C LYS A 36 -10.51 -27.22 -4.52
N GLY A 37 -10.57 -26.10 -5.25
CA GLY A 37 -11.44 -24.97 -4.92
C GLY A 37 -10.86 -23.99 -3.90
N LEU A 38 -9.71 -24.28 -3.30
CA LEU A 38 -8.99 -23.31 -2.47
C LEU A 38 -8.22 -22.34 -3.37
N PRO A 39 -8.35 -21.02 -3.16
CA PRO A 39 -7.52 -20.06 -3.88
C PRO A 39 -6.06 -20.17 -3.41
N PRO A 40 -5.09 -19.89 -4.28
CA PRO A 40 -3.70 -19.78 -3.85
C PRO A 40 -3.55 -18.66 -2.81
N ALA A 41 -2.57 -18.80 -1.91
CA ALA A 41 -2.36 -17.88 -0.81
C ALA A 41 -2.26 -16.40 -1.26
N TYR A 42 -1.61 -16.12 -2.38
CA TYR A 42 -1.44 -14.75 -2.89
C TYR A 42 -2.78 -14.08 -3.26
N GLU A 43 -3.84 -14.84 -3.57
CA GLU A 43 -5.19 -14.30 -3.79
C GLU A 43 -5.93 -13.90 -2.50
N LEU A 44 -5.28 -14.05 -1.35
CA LEU A 44 -5.76 -13.58 -0.05
C LEU A 44 -4.90 -12.43 0.51
N THR A 45 -3.96 -11.94 -0.30
CA THR A 45 -2.98 -10.89 0.02
C THR A 45 -3.13 -9.72 -0.94
N TRP A 46 -2.40 -8.63 -0.70
CA TRP A 46 -2.43 -7.41 -1.49
C TRP A 46 -3.88 -6.93 -1.72
N ASN A 47 -4.16 -6.23 -2.81
CA ASN A 47 -5.52 -5.73 -3.06
C ASN A 47 -6.55 -6.84 -3.34
N HIS A 48 -6.13 -8.12 -3.39
CA HIS A 48 -7.09 -9.23 -3.38
C HIS A 48 -7.77 -9.38 -2.02
N THR A 49 -7.11 -9.03 -0.90
CA THR A 49 -7.76 -8.96 0.42
C THR A 49 -8.96 -8.01 0.36
N THR A 50 -8.77 -6.82 -0.21
CA THR A 50 -9.86 -5.85 -0.48
C THR A 50 -10.92 -6.45 -1.40
N LEU A 51 -10.53 -7.12 -2.50
CA LEU A 51 -11.48 -7.79 -3.40
C LEU A 51 -12.34 -8.85 -2.69
N ARG A 52 -11.76 -9.63 -1.77
CA ARG A 52 -12.52 -10.61 -0.97
C ARG A 52 -13.49 -9.89 -0.01
N ALA A 53 -13.08 -8.77 0.57
CA ALA A 53 -13.92 -7.97 1.47
C ALA A 53 -15.11 -7.32 0.74
N ILE A 54 -14.87 -6.62 -0.38
CA ILE A 54 -15.94 -5.92 -1.12
C ILE A 54 -16.95 -6.85 -1.77
N ARG A 55 -16.59 -8.12 -2.00
CA ARG A 55 -17.53 -9.15 -2.46
C ARG A 55 -18.57 -9.52 -1.40
N VAL A 56 -18.27 -9.26 -0.12
CA VAL A 56 -19.18 -9.52 1.01
C VAL A 56 -19.86 -8.22 1.45
N ASP A 57 -19.11 -7.14 1.57
CA ASP A 57 -19.59 -5.82 1.99
C ASP A 57 -19.08 -4.74 1.02
N PRO A 58 -19.92 -4.25 0.09
CA PRO A 58 -19.52 -3.28 -0.92
C PRO A 58 -19.27 -1.87 -0.36
N THR A 59 -19.52 -1.63 0.94
CA THR A 59 -19.15 -0.36 1.59
C THR A 59 -17.65 -0.30 1.93
N ILE A 60 -16.93 -1.40 1.80
CA ILE A 60 -15.50 -1.44 2.09
C ILE A 60 -14.71 -0.77 0.96
N THR A 61 -13.75 0.06 1.35
CA THR A 61 -12.68 0.57 0.50
C THR A 61 -11.33 0.32 1.17
N TYR A 62 -10.24 0.94 0.70
CA TYR A 62 -8.90 0.70 1.24
C TYR A 62 -8.02 1.96 1.16
N LEU A 63 -6.99 2.03 1.99
CA LEU A 63 -5.89 2.99 1.84
C LEU A 63 -4.64 2.29 1.31
N GLN A 64 -3.69 3.05 0.77
CA GLN A 64 -2.32 2.58 0.56
C GLN A 64 -1.41 3.36 1.49
N ALA A 65 -0.92 2.67 2.52
CA ALA A 65 -0.11 3.26 3.57
C ALA A 65 1.33 2.74 3.51
N ARG A 66 2.26 3.54 3.99
CA ARG A 66 3.60 3.09 4.33
C ARG A 66 3.94 3.51 5.74
N TYR A 67 4.39 2.54 6.51
CA TYR A 67 4.82 2.72 7.88
C TYR A 67 6.34 2.85 7.91
N PRO A 68 6.90 3.96 8.39
CA PRO A 68 8.35 4.18 8.40
C PRO A 68 9.10 3.16 9.25
N SER A 69 10.23 2.66 8.75
CA SER A 69 11.19 1.91 9.56
C SER A 69 12.08 2.87 10.37
N PRO A 70 12.58 2.46 11.55
CA PRO A 70 12.46 1.12 12.15
C PRO A 70 11.16 0.88 12.92
N ASP A 71 10.35 1.91 13.17
CA ASP A 71 9.21 1.87 14.09
C ASP A 71 7.87 1.49 13.45
N HIS A 72 7.90 0.81 12.30
CA HIS A 72 6.71 0.53 11.49
C HIS A 72 5.62 -0.20 12.27
N LEU A 73 5.98 -1.12 13.18
CA LEU A 73 5.00 -1.81 14.03
C LEU A 73 4.34 -0.88 15.07
N ALA A 74 5.05 0.13 15.57
CA ALA A 74 4.49 1.10 16.50
C ALA A 74 3.45 1.98 15.82
N HIS A 75 3.75 2.45 14.60
CA HIS A 75 2.78 3.20 13.77
C HIS A 75 1.53 2.36 13.45
N VAL A 76 1.70 1.11 13.02
CA VAL A 76 0.57 0.20 12.78
C VAL A 76 -0.28 0.04 14.04
N LYS A 77 0.36 -0.22 15.19
CA LYS A 77 -0.33 -0.39 16.47
C LYS A 77 -1.15 0.85 16.83
N ALA A 78 -0.58 2.04 16.65
CA ALA A 78 -1.27 3.30 16.93
C ALA A 78 -2.51 3.48 16.03
N MET A 79 -2.45 3.08 14.75
CA MET A 79 -3.61 3.16 13.85
C MET A 79 -4.68 2.12 14.20
N VAL A 80 -4.27 0.88 14.54
CA VAL A 80 -5.20 -0.17 14.98
C VAL A 80 -5.91 0.23 16.27
N GLU A 81 -5.19 0.76 17.26
CA GLU A 81 -5.78 1.22 18.53
C GLU A 81 -6.73 2.39 18.33
N ARG A 82 -6.46 3.25 17.34
CA ARG A 82 -7.26 4.44 17.08
C ARG A 82 -8.54 4.16 16.31
N PHE A 83 -8.49 3.29 15.31
CA PHE A 83 -9.61 3.07 14.39
C PHE A 83 -10.33 1.73 14.61
N GLY A 84 -9.69 0.75 15.26
CA GLY A 84 -10.28 -0.56 15.51
C GLY A 84 -10.92 -1.17 14.26
N ASP A 85 -12.18 -1.56 14.39
CA ASP A 85 -12.93 -2.23 13.33
C ASP A 85 -13.37 -1.32 12.17
N GLU A 86 -13.27 0.00 12.32
CA GLU A 86 -13.54 0.95 11.22
C GLU A 86 -12.46 0.84 10.15
N VAL A 87 -11.21 0.63 10.57
CA VAL A 87 -10.03 0.55 9.70
C VAL A 87 -9.16 -0.66 10.07
N PRO A 88 -9.63 -1.90 9.82
CA PRO A 88 -8.86 -3.08 10.18
C PRO A 88 -7.54 -3.14 9.39
N ALA A 89 -6.45 -3.40 10.11
CA ALA A 89 -5.12 -3.43 9.51
C ALA A 89 -4.91 -4.63 8.58
N HIS A 90 -4.25 -4.35 7.46
CA HIS A 90 -3.71 -5.34 6.54
C HIS A 90 -2.31 -4.88 6.13
N LEU A 91 -1.32 -5.72 6.35
CA LEU A 91 0.10 -5.42 6.12
C LEU A 91 0.71 -6.38 5.12
N GLU A 92 1.57 -5.85 4.25
CA GLU A 92 2.45 -6.59 3.35
C GLU A 92 3.90 -6.25 3.73
N PHE A 93 4.65 -7.24 4.21
CA PHE A 93 6.05 -7.05 4.57
C PHE A 93 6.91 -7.05 3.31
N ILE A 94 7.69 -5.98 3.12
CA ILE A 94 8.51 -5.76 1.93
C ILE A 94 9.94 -5.37 2.33
N ARG A 95 10.87 -5.51 1.38
CA ARG A 95 12.16 -4.83 1.46
C ARG A 95 12.02 -3.46 0.81
N PHE A 96 12.42 -2.41 1.52
CA PHE A 96 12.42 -1.05 1.03
C PHE A 96 13.68 -0.33 1.52
N ASP A 97 14.41 0.33 0.62
CA ASP A 97 15.70 0.99 0.91
C ASP A 97 16.66 0.09 1.71
N GLY A 98 16.69 -1.20 1.39
CA GLY A 98 17.57 -2.19 2.04
C GLY A 98 17.07 -2.74 3.39
N ALA A 99 16.03 -2.17 3.98
CA ALA A 99 15.45 -2.62 5.25
C ALA A 99 14.14 -3.39 5.06
N ILE A 100 13.79 -4.23 6.04
CA ILE A 100 12.44 -4.80 6.13
C ILE A 100 11.51 -3.70 6.65
N GLY A 101 10.38 -3.51 5.97
CA GLY A 101 9.31 -2.60 6.36
C GLY A 101 7.94 -3.19 6.06
N ALA A 102 6.90 -2.41 6.33
CA ALA A 102 5.51 -2.80 6.09
C ALA A 102 4.82 -1.78 5.17
N ALA A 103 4.32 -2.26 4.03
CA ALA A 103 3.27 -1.58 3.30
C ALA A 103 1.91 -1.92 3.93
N GLY A 104 1.01 -0.95 3.98
CA GLY A 104 -0.34 -1.11 4.51
C GLY A 104 -1.37 -1.04 3.41
N LEU A 105 -2.35 -1.92 3.46
CA LEU A 105 -3.58 -1.85 2.67
C LEU A 105 -4.79 -1.93 3.61
N PRO A 106 -4.86 -1.10 4.67
CA PRO A 106 -5.93 -1.22 5.64
C PRO A 106 -7.27 -1.02 4.94
N LEU A 107 -8.22 -1.89 5.24
CA LEU A 107 -9.58 -1.74 4.75
C LEU A 107 -10.23 -0.58 5.48
N VAL A 108 -11.14 0.13 4.84
CA VAL A 108 -11.90 1.23 5.44
C VAL A 108 -13.37 0.95 5.23
N ARG A 109 -14.16 0.96 6.31
CA ARG A 109 -15.62 0.95 6.21
C ARG A 109 -16.09 2.34 5.81
N TYR A 110 -16.36 2.54 4.53
CA TYR A 110 -16.66 3.86 4.00
C TYR A 110 -17.98 4.39 4.55
N THR A 111 -17.98 5.68 4.90
CA THR A 111 -19.20 6.40 5.32
C THR A 111 -19.38 7.66 4.48
N THR A 112 -18.43 8.58 4.58
CA THR A 112 -18.43 9.88 3.89
C THR A 112 -17.04 10.20 3.39
N GLU A 113 -16.96 11.08 2.40
CA GLU A 113 -15.69 11.58 1.89
C GLU A 113 -14.92 12.35 2.97
N GLU A 114 -15.62 13.12 3.80
CA GLU A 114 -15.04 13.88 4.90
C GLU A 114 -14.36 12.96 5.91
N ARG A 115 -15.03 11.86 6.29
CA ARG A 115 -14.46 10.87 7.21
C ARG A 115 -13.27 10.14 6.59
N LEU A 116 -13.35 9.79 5.31
CA LEU A 116 -12.23 9.15 4.60
C LEU A 116 -10.99 10.06 4.56
N ASN A 117 -11.17 11.33 4.24
CA ASN A 117 -10.09 12.32 4.25
C ASN A 117 -9.57 12.58 5.67
N GLU A 118 -10.43 12.54 6.70
CA GLU A 118 -10.00 12.60 8.10
C GLU A 118 -9.11 11.42 8.48
N ILE A 119 -9.50 10.19 8.10
CA ILE A 119 -8.69 8.98 8.34
C ILE A 119 -7.32 9.13 7.67
N ILE A 120 -7.28 9.59 6.41
CA ILE A 120 -6.01 9.84 5.68
C ILE A 120 -5.14 10.84 6.44
N ARG A 121 -5.71 12.00 6.83
CA ARG A 121 -4.97 13.03 7.57
C ARG A 121 -4.42 12.50 8.89
N VAL A 122 -5.21 11.72 9.63
CA VAL A 122 -4.76 11.14 10.91
C VAL A 122 -3.59 10.17 10.73
N HIS A 123 -3.54 9.41 9.62
CA HIS A 123 -2.38 8.59 9.29
C HIS A 123 -1.15 9.48 9.02
N GLU A 124 -1.31 10.52 8.19
CA GLU A 124 -0.24 11.47 7.86
C GLU A 124 0.30 12.20 9.10
N ASP A 125 -0.58 12.69 9.98
CA ASP A 125 -0.25 13.35 11.24
C ASP A 125 0.48 12.39 12.21
N ASN A 126 0.33 11.08 12.04
CA ASN A 126 1.07 10.06 12.80
C ASN A 126 2.38 9.62 12.12
N GLY A 127 2.79 10.29 11.04
CA GLY A 127 4.00 9.97 10.30
C GLY A 127 3.86 8.78 9.33
N CYS A 128 2.66 8.24 9.16
CA CYS A 128 2.40 7.23 8.13
C CYS A 128 2.24 7.93 6.78
N TRP A 129 2.90 7.43 5.74
CA TRP A 129 2.75 8.03 4.41
C TRP A 129 1.54 7.41 3.72
N ILE A 130 0.62 8.24 3.21
CA ILE A 130 -0.52 7.77 2.42
C ILE A 130 -0.29 8.06 0.95
N PHE A 131 -0.37 7.01 0.13
CA PHE A 131 -0.49 7.11 -1.31
C PHE A 131 -1.98 7.04 -1.65
N ASN A 132 -2.62 8.18 -1.87
CA ASN A 132 -4.09 8.25 -1.85
C ASN A 132 -4.71 7.46 -3.04
N PRO A 133 -5.37 6.31 -2.79
CA PRO A 133 -5.94 5.51 -3.87
C PRO A 133 -7.29 6.05 -4.37
N HIS A 134 -7.79 7.12 -3.75
CA HIS A 134 -9.04 7.80 -4.11
C HIS A 134 -8.78 9.07 -4.94
N ARG A 135 -7.66 9.09 -5.65
CA ARG A 135 -7.27 10.14 -6.59
C ARG A 135 -6.83 9.49 -7.89
N TYR A 136 -7.01 10.20 -9.00
CA TYR A 136 -6.75 9.67 -10.34
C TYR A 136 -5.55 10.34 -11.02
N THR A 137 -4.97 11.38 -10.41
CA THR A 137 -3.79 12.07 -10.92
C THR A 137 -2.51 11.53 -10.27
N LEU A 138 -1.38 11.68 -10.95
CA LEU A 138 -0.08 11.18 -10.50
C LEU A 138 0.35 11.85 -9.20
N GLU A 139 0.21 13.18 -9.13
CA GLU A 139 0.69 13.99 -8.02
C GLU A 139 -0.17 13.80 -6.77
N GLU A 140 -1.49 13.76 -6.90
CA GLU A 140 -2.39 13.55 -5.75
C GLU A 140 -2.37 12.10 -5.24
N GLY A 141 -2.04 11.14 -6.08
CA GLY A 141 -1.85 9.74 -5.67
C GLY A 141 -0.59 9.53 -4.81
N GLY A 142 0.32 10.49 -4.74
CA GLY A 142 1.50 10.46 -3.86
C GLY A 142 2.58 9.44 -4.26
N MET A 143 2.36 8.64 -5.31
CA MET A 143 3.36 7.67 -5.75
C MET A 143 4.42 8.33 -6.64
N LYS A 144 4.03 9.00 -7.71
CA LYS A 144 4.97 9.50 -8.72
C LYS A 144 5.17 11.01 -8.54
N ARG A 145 6.37 11.42 -8.13
CA ARG A 145 6.71 12.85 -8.04
C ARG A 145 6.84 13.44 -9.44
N THR A 146 6.20 14.59 -9.65
CA THR A 146 6.48 15.44 -10.82
C THR A 146 7.68 16.33 -10.53
N ASP A 147 8.61 16.42 -11.48
CA ASP A 147 9.74 17.35 -11.47
C ASP A 147 9.96 17.92 -12.90
N ASP A 148 10.95 18.82 -13.04
CA ASP A 148 11.27 19.45 -14.33
C ASP A 148 11.69 18.41 -15.39
N VAL A 149 12.35 17.33 -14.95
CA VAL A 149 12.83 16.24 -15.83
C VAL A 149 11.64 15.46 -16.40
N GLN A 150 10.66 15.12 -15.56
CA GLN A 150 9.43 14.44 -15.97
C GLN A 150 8.60 15.29 -16.94
N LEU A 151 8.50 16.60 -16.70
CA LEU A 151 7.80 17.52 -17.60
C LEU A 151 8.52 17.63 -18.96
N ALA A 152 9.85 17.74 -18.97
CA ALA A 152 10.64 17.74 -20.20
C ALA A 152 10.44 16.44 -20.99
N PHE A 153 10.49 15.29 -20.32
CA PHE A 153 10.30 13.99 -20.94
C PHE A 153 8.88 13.81 -21.52
N LYS A 154 7.84 14.33 -20.86
CA LYS A 154 6.47 14.33 -21.43
C LYS A 154 6.38 15.22 -22.67
N ARG A 155 7.04 16.39 -22.70
CA ARG A 155 7.10 17.24 -23.90
C ARG A 155 7.78 16.54 -25.08
N GLU A 156 8.84 15.78 -24.80
CA GLU A 156 9.57 15.02 -25.81
C GLU A 156 8.74 13.87 -26.39
N THR A 157 8.07 13.10 -25.53
CA THR A 157 7.41 11.84 -25.90
C THR A 157 5.93 11.97 -26.25
N ASP A 158 5.28 13.04 -25.79
CA ASP A 158 3.86 13.32 -25.99
C ASP A 158 3.60 14.83 -26.18
N PRO A 159 4.16 15.44 -27.24
CA PRO A 159 4.10 16.89 -27.45
C PRO A 159 2.67 17.42 -27.64
N GLN A 160 1.74 16.58 -28.08
CA GLN A 160 0.32 16.93 -28.26
C GLN A 160 -0.54 16.60 -27.02
N GLY A 161 0.03 15.97 -25.98
CA GLY A 161 -0.70 15.64 -24.76
C GLY A 161 -1.77 14.55 -24.94
N LEU A 162 -1.61 13.64 -25.90
CA LEU A 162 -2.62 12.61 -26.23
C LEU A 162 -2.50 11.36 -25.35
N LEU A 163 -1.35 11.14 -24.72
CA LEU A 163 -1.15 9.99 -23.85
C LEU A 163 -1.76 10.24 -22.47
N ASN A 164 -2.99 9.73 -22.30
CA ASN A 164 -3.73 9.69 -21.03
C ASN A 164 -3.91 11.09 -20.39
N PRO A 165 -4.59 12.02 -21.10
CA PRO A 165 -4.76 13.40 -20.66
C PRO A 165 -5.47 13.50 -19.30
N GLY A 166 -5.20 14.58 -18.55
CA GLY A 166 -5.75 14.81 -17.22
C GLY A 166 -5.11 14.01 -16.08
N LYS A 167 -4.14 13.13 -16.36
CA LYS A 167 -3.47 12.34 -15.32
C LYS A 167 -2.28 13.03 -14.64
N MET A 168 -1.68 14.03 -15.29
CA MET A 168 -0.54 14.79 -14.75
C MET A 168 -0.97 16.24 -14.55
N ILE A 169 -1.18 16.67 -13.31
CA ILE A 169 -1.71 18.01 -13.01
C ILE A 169 -0.77 19.09 -13.53
N ALA A 170 0.53 18.92 -13.32
CA ALA A 170 1.52 19.92 -13.74
C ALA A 170 1.62 20.09 -15.27
N TRP A 171 1.14 19.10 -16.05
CA TRP A 171 1.03 19.22 -17.49
C TRP A 171 -0.14 20.11 -17.90
N GLU A 172 -1.31 19.87 -17.29
CA GLU A 172 -2.54 20.61 -17.59
C GLU A 172 -2.55 22.02 -16.98
N ASN A 173 -1.86 22.19 -15.85
CA ASN A 173 -1.80 23.43 -15.10
C ASN A 173 -0.34 23.82 -14.79
N PRO A 174 0.28 24.71 -15.59
CA PRO A 174 1.64 25.19 -15.37
C PRO A 174 1.86 25.95 -14.05
N ALA A 175 0.78 26.42 -13.40
CA ALA A 175 0.83 27.10 -12.12
C ALA A 175 0.75 26.15 -10.91
N TYR A 176 0.60 24.83 -11.14
CA TYR A 176 0.59 23.84 -10.07
C TYR A 176 1.96 23.74 -9.40
N ASP A 177 2.00 23.85 -8.07
CA ASP A 177 3.23 23.70 -7.30
C ASP A 177 3.55 22.21 -7.03
N TYR A 178 4.26 21.59 -7.98
CA TYR A 178 4.77 20.23 -7.85
C TYR A 178 6.05 20.12 -6.99
N ARG A 179 6.56 21.24 -6.45
CA ARG A 179 7.77 21.25 -5.61
C ARG A 179 7.46 21.02 -4.14
N SER A 180 6.20 20.75 -3.80
CA SER A 180 5.78 20.43 -2.44
C SER A 180 6.63 19.30 -1.84
N GLY A 181 7.15 19.50 -0.63
CA GLY A 181 8.05 18.56 0.08
C GLY A 181 7.35 17.31 0.64
N LYS A 182 6.26 16.86 0.02
CA LYS A 182 5.54 15.66 0.43
C LYS A 182 6.37 14.40 0.13
N PRO A 183 6.24 13.33 0.94
CA PRO A 183 6.89 12.07 0.64
C PRO A 183 6.28 11.42 -0.60
N PHE A 184 7.13 11.04 -1.56
CA PHE A 184 6.73 10.29 -2.76
C PHE A 184 7.40 8.92 -2.80
N LEU A 185 6.68 7.91 -3.29
CA LEU A 185 7.20 6.55 -3.44
C LEU A 185 8.31 6.48 -4.50
N PHE A 186 8.03 7.06 -5.67
CA PHE A 186 8.96 7.23 -6.77
C PHE A 186 9.47 8.67 -6.78
N LYS A 187 10.68 8.83 -6.24
CA LYS A 187 11.38 10.13 -6.20
C LYS A 187 11.67 10.63 -7.61
N GLY A 188 11.77 11.96 -7.74
CA GLY A 188 12.22 12.62 -8.96
C GLY A 188 13.69 12.32 -9.25
N LEU A 189 14.11 12.53 -10.50
CA LEU A 189 15.50 12.33 -10.92
C LEU A 189 16.35 13.59 -10.71
N GLN A 190 15.73 14.75 -10.51
CA GLN A 190 16.43 16.03 -10.36
C GLN A 190 17.36 16.09 -9.13
N GLU A 191 17.05 15.36 -8.06
CA GLU A 191 17.89 15.26 -6.85
C GLU A 191 18.96 14.15 -6.93
N ALA A 192 18.96 13.33 -7.98
CA ALA A 192 19.88 12.21 -8.16
C ALA A 192 21.08 12.52 -9.07
N GLY A 193 21.15 13.75 -9.60
CA GLY A 193 22.21 14.25 -10.48
C GLY A 193 23.17 15.22 -9.80
#